data_AF-A0A5M3WHP7-F1
#
_entry.id   AF-A0A5M3WHP7-F1
#
_cell.length_a   1.000
_cell.length_b   1.000
_cell.length_c   1.000
_cell.angle_alpha   90.00
_cell.angle_beta   90.00
_cell.angle_gamma   90.00
#
_symmetry.space_group_name_H-M   'P 1'
#
loop_
_entity.id
_entity.type
_entity.pdbx_description
1 polymer ?
#
loop_
_entity_poly.entity_id
_entity_poly.type
_entity_poly.pdbx_seq_one_letter_code
_entity_poly.pdbx_strand_id
1 'polypeptide(L)'
;MRAEAAPDHHGSHRHLISEYDDLPDDAPRPVHAIVVPTIRHPRWLRHAARLAQHLSCPLVSLHSRNWSNAELADAVVPSAVHLIAIDIDDVGALNLPDFATDALLRNTPFVRFTDLSAKRNLGLALARMMDWQRIVFLDDDIEVGAPHEVSRAASLLDIYDVVGMRIGGYPDNSVVCHAYRETGGSQDSFVGGGALAVETTRNFSFFPNVYNEDWFYLLGDKTVRPLAVTGMVRQRPYDPFDRPIRARDQEFGDVLAEGVYWLLDERPEHGWSVAADRGHWERFLARRRDFVEGVLRRVRESPETVPFDRKAAEASLQAALGRLSRIEPEFCVAYLEAWLEDRVRWEKHLSGLPKHLPSFADAVEYLVGEGKPGLRWKHRVPDNL
;
A
#
# COMPACT_ATOMS: atom_id res chain seq x y z
N MET A 1 -14.35 -14.19 -25.49
CA MET A 1 -15.53 -13.65 -24.80
C MET A 1 -15.28 -12.17 -24.56
N ARG A 2 -16.24 -11.29 -24.88
CA ARG A 2 -16.15 -9.88 -24.47
C ARG A 2 -16.30 -9.85 -22.96
N ALA A 3 -15.40 -9.15 -22.27
CA ALA A 3 -15.46 -9.03 -20.82
C ALA A 3 -16.74 -8.29 -20.42
N GLU A 4 -17.46 -8.82 -19.44
CA GLU A 4 -18.78 -8.31 -19.04
C GLU A 4 -18.60 -7.36 -17.85
N ALA A 5 -18.99 -6.09 -18.04
CA ALA A 5 -19.02 -5.11 -16.96
C ALA A 5 -20.10 -5.49 -15.94
N ALA A 6 -19.79 -5.42 -14.65
CA ALA A 6 -20.77 -5.65 -13.58
C ALA A 6 -21.44 -4.33 -13.18
N PRO A 7 -22.79 -4.23 -13.14
CA PRO A 7 -23.48 -2.99 -12.77
C PRO A 7 -23.25 -2.56 -11.32
N ASP A 8 -22.81 -3.49 -10.48
CA ASP A 8 -22.58 -3.30 -9.04
C ASP A 8 -21.10 -3.11 -8.68
N HIS A 9 -20.23 -2.94 -9.70
CA HIS A 9 -18.79 -2.79 -9.51
C HIS A 9 -18.16 -1.90 -10.58
N HIS A 10 -17.36 -0.91 -10.17
CA HIS A 10 -16.61 -0.08 -11.11
C HIS A 10 -15.33 -0.82 -11.54
N GLY A 11 -15.28 -1.22 -12.81
CA GLY A 11 -14.15 -2.00 -13.33
C GLY A 11 -12.82 -1.23 -13.44
N SER A 12 -12.82 0.11 -13.27
CA SER A 12 -11.62 0.95 -13.40
C SER A 12 -11.80 2.34 -12.80
N HIS A 13 -10.81 2.80 -12.03
CA HIS A 13 -10.70 4.18 -11.53
C HIS A 13 -9.65 5.01 -12.29
N ARG A 14 -9.16 4.52 -13.45
CA ARG A 14 -8.06 5.16 -14.19
C ARG A 14 -8.33 6.59 -14.64
N HIS A 15 -9.59 7.03 -14.66
CA HIS A 15 -9.92 8.41 -14.98
C HIS A 15 -9.61 9.40 -13.85
N LEU A 16 -9.24 8.91 -12.65
CA LEU A 16 -8.79 9.70 -11.51
C LEU A 16 -7.26 9.99 -11.56
N ILE A 17 -6.52 9.38 -12.48
CA ILE A 17 -5.05 9.52 -12.58
C ILE A 17 -4.62 10.26 -13.83
N SER A 18 -3.48 10.95 -13.74
CA SER A 18 -2.80 11.48 -14.92
C SER A 18 -1.82 10.44 -15.47
N GLU A 19 -1.98 10.04 -16.72
CA GLU A 19 -1.04 9.11 -17.37
C GLU A 19 0.13 9.87 -18.01
N TYR A 20 1.36 9.44 -17.70
CA TYR A 20 2.60 10.02 -18.22
C TYR A 20 3.48 8.95 -18.84
N ASP A 21 3.56 8.96 -20.17
CA ASP A 21 4.43 8.05 -20.92
C ASP A 21 5.79 8.67 -21.26
N ASP A 22 5.84 10.01 -21.42
CA ASP A 22 7.06 10.75 -21.76
C ASP A 22 7.85 11.20 -20.52
N LEU A 23 9.18 11.26 -20.66
CA LEU A 23 10.06 11.86 -19.67
C LEU A 23 9.84 13.38 -19.66
N PRO A 24 9.76 14.05 -18.50
CA PRO A 24 9.98 15.49 -18.44
C PRO A 24 11.31 15.82 -19.12
N ASP A 25 11.38 16.90 -19.91
CA ASP A 25 12.58 17.31 -20.68
C ASP A 25 13.81 17.59 -19.79
N ASP A 26 13.64 17.61 -18.47
CA ASP A 26 14.67 17.86 -17.47
C ASP A 26 15.49 16.62 -17.10
N ALA A 27 16.70 16.86 -16.58
CA ALA A 27 17.56 15.82 -16.05
C ALA A 27 16.85 15.00 -14.94
N PRO A 28 17.06 13.66 -14.87
CA PRO A 28 16.42 12.82 -13.87
C PRO A 28 16.67 13.33 -12.45
N ARG A 29 15.61 13.41 -11.64
CA ARG A 29 15.73 13.75 -10.21
C ARG A 29 16.25 12.55 -9.42
N PRO A 30 17.04 12.78 -8.36
CA PRO A 30 17.55 11.71 -7.53
C PRO A 30 16.42 11.03 -6.74
N VAL A 31 16.56 9.73 -6.56
CA VAL A 31 15.82 8.96 -5.57
C VAL A 31 16.64 8.99 -4.28
N HIS A 32 16.07 9.47 -3.19
CA HIS A 32 16.82 9.61 -1.93
C HIS A 32 16.88 8.31 -1.12
N ALA A 33 15.89 7.43 -1.29
CA ALA A 33 15.89 6.10 -0.70
C ALA A 33 14.85 5.20 -1.40
N ILE A 34 15.12 3.89 -1.39
CA ILE A 34 14.12 2.86 -1.66
C ILE A 34 13.76 2.18 -0.34
N VAL A 35 12.49 2.19 0.03
CA VAL A 35 11.96 1.60 1.26
C VAL A 35 11.20 0.33 0.92
N VAL A 36 11.64 -0.80 1.48
CA VAL A 36 11.08 -2.13 1.24
C VAL A 36 10.55 -2.73 2.54
N PRO A 37 9.23 -2.69 2.78
CA PRO A 37 8.61 -3.51 3.81
C PRO A 37 8.70 -4.99 3.40
N THR A 38 9.15 -5.85 4.31
CA THR A 38 9.28 -7.29 4.00
C THR A 38 8.89 -8.18 5.18
N ILE A 39 8.24 -9.30 4.85
CA ILE A 39 8.00 -10.43 5.75
C ILE A 39 8.74 -11.69 5.27
N ARG A 40 9.40 -11.61 4.11
CA ARG A 40 10.00 -12.74 3.40
C ARG A 40 11.50 -12.77 3.64
N HIS A 41 12.14 -13.90 3.33
CA HIS A 41 13.60 -14.03 3.44
C HIS A 41 14.32 -12.90 2.67
N PRO A 42 15.40 -12.28 3.20
CA PRO A 42 16.12 -11.17 2.55
C PRO A 42 16.67 -11.44 1.14
N ARG A 43 16.58 -12.68 0.65
CA ARG A 43 16.87 -13.03 -0.76
C ARG A 43 15.89 -12.37 -1.73
N TRP A 44 14.69 -12.04 -1.26
CA TRP A 44 13.67 -11.33 -2.01
C TRP A 44 14.09 -9.87 -2.29
N LEU A 45 14.93 -9.29 -1.42
CA LEU A 45 15.47 -7.93 -1.59
C LEU A 45 16.47 -7.79 -2.74
N ARG A 46 16.88 -8.89 -3.42
CA ARG A 46 17.89 -8.85 -4.48
C ARG A 46 17.57 -7.85 -5.58
N HIS A 47 16.29 -7.74 -5.97
CA HIS A 47 15.89 -6.81 -7.01
C HIS A 47 16.03 -5.36 -6.53
N ALA A 48 15.43 -5.02 -5.39
CA ALA A 48 15.52 -3.70 -4.78
C ALA A 48 16.98 -3.29 -4.48
N ALA A 49 17.84 -4.22 -4.05
CA ALA A 49 19.26 -4.00 -3.80
C ALA A 49 20.03 -3.60 -5.07
N ARG A 50 19.79 -4.28 -6.20
CA ARG A 50 20.39 -3.90 -7.49
C ARG A 50 19.90 -2.55 -7.96
N LEU A 51 18.61 -2.27 -7.75
CA LEU A 51 18.00 -1.01 -8.11
C LEU A 51 18.59 0.15 -7.29
N ALA A 52 18.69 0.00 -5.97
CA ALA A 52 19.29 0.98 -5.07
C ALA A 52 20.77 1.26 -5.43
N GLN A 53 21.53 0.20 -5.73
CA GLN A 53 22.91 0.33 -6.21
C GLN A 53 22.99 1.14 -7.51
N HIS A 54 22.12 0.85 -8.48
CA HIS A 54 22.13 1.54 -9.77
C HIS A 54 21.73 3.02 -9.65
N LEU A 55 20.80 3.32 -8.74
CA LEU A 55 20.32 4.68 -8.48
C LEU A 55 21.21 5.43 -7.48
N SER A 56 22.28 4.80 -6.98
CA SER A 56 23.18 5.35 -5.97
C SER A 56 22.44 5.90 -4.74
N CYS A 57 21.45 5.14 -4.25
CA CYS A 57 20.65 5.52 -3.09
C CYS A 57 20.63 4.39 -2.03
N PRO A 58 20.32 4.73 -0.76
CA PRO A 58 20.14 3.74 0.29
C PRO A 58 18.96 2.81 0.03
N LEU A 59 19.15 1.53 0.29
CA LEU A 59 18.08 0.55 0.48
C LEU A 59 17.72 0.50 1.97
N VAL A 60 16.50 0.92 2.31
CA VAL A 60 15.91 0.77 3.63
C VAL A 60 15.02 -0.48 3.64
N SER A 61 15.41 -1.54 4.35
CA SER A 61 14.60 -2.76 4.48
C SER A 61 14.01 -2.88 5.87
N LEU A 62 12.68 -3.08 5.95
CA LEU A 62 11.91 -3.10 7.19
C LEU A 62 11.32 -4.48 7.42
N HIS A 63 11.83 -5.20 8.42
CA HIS A 63 11.66 -6.64 8.56
C HIS A 63 10.62 -7.02 9.61
N SER A 64 9.66 -7.90 9.28
CA SER A 64 8.92 -8.63 10.31
C SER A 64 9.72 -9.81 10.82
N ARG A 65 9.46 -10.21 12.07
CA ARG A 65 9.94 -11.45 12.67
C ARG A 65 9.59 -12.70 11.82
N ASN A 66 10.20 -13.83 12.20
CA ASN A 66 10.08 -15.19 11.63
C ASN A 66 11.02 -15.50 10.47
N TRP A 67 10.86 -14.83 9.33
CA TRP A 67 11.58 -15.20 8.10
C TRP A 67 12.48 -14.10 7.56
N SER A 68 12.48 -12.93 8.19
CA SER A 68 13.25 -11.76 7.81
C SER A 68 13.84 -11.10 9.05
N ASN A 69 15.06 -10.56 8.96
CA ASN A 69 15.67 -9.71 9.98
C ASN A 69 16.88 -8.96 9.41
N ALA A 70 17.31 -7.92 10.12
CA ALA A 70 18.39 -7.02 9.75
C ALA A 70 19.74 -7.73 9.62
N GLU A 71 20.07 -8.67 10.52
CA GLU A 71 21.33 -9.43 10.47
C GLU A 71 21.42 -10.29 9.19
N LEU A 72 20.33 -10.98 8.87
CA LEU A 72 20.25 -11.82 7.68
C LEU A 72 20.24 -10.98 6.40
N ALA A 73 19.65 -9.78 6.43
CA ALA A 73 19.72 -8.84 5.32
C ALA A 73 21.15 -8.35 5.10
N ASP A 74 21.85 -7.96 6.16
CA ASP A 74 23.26 -7.55 6.10
C ASP A 74 24.15 -8.65 5.50
N ALA A 75 23.92 -9.91 5.89
CA ALA A 75 24.67 -11.05 5.36
C ALA A 75 24.39 -11.40 3.89
N VAL A 76 23.18 -11.13 3.38
CA VAL A 76 22.73 -11.60 2.04
C VAL A 76 22.73 -10.48 0.98
N VAL A 77 22.48 -9.24 1.38
CA VAL A 77 22.51 -8.09 0.47
C VAL A 77 23.98 -7.78 0.12
N PRO A 78 24.33 -7.56 -1.16
CA PRO A 78 25.71 -7.28 -1.57
C PRO A 78 26.34 -6.09 -0.81
N SER A 79 27.63 -6.18 -0.49
CA SER A 79 28.37 -5.14 0.24
C SER A 79 28.43 -3.79 -0.49
N ALA A 80 28.30 -3.80 -1.83
CA ALA A 80 28.27 -2.61 -2.66
C ALA A 80 26.97 -1.78 -2.54
N VAL A 81 25.98 -2.24 -1.77
CA VAL A 81 24.70 -1.55 -1.53
C VAL A 81 24.78 -0.81 -0.20
N HIS A 82 24.42 0.47 -0.20
CA HIS A 82 24.16 1.21 1.03
C HIS A 82 22.88 0.65 1.65
N LEU A 83 23.04 -0.13 2.71
CA LEU A 83 21.96 -0.86 3.36
C LEU A 83 21.63 -0.22 4.71
N ILE A 84 20.34 -0.04 4.97
CA ILE A 84 19.77 0.27 6.29
C ILE A 84 18.70 -0.78 6.54
N ALA A 85 18.98 -1.77 7.38
CA ALA A 85 18.05 -2.85 7.68
C ALA A 85 17.55 -2.73 9.12
N ILE A 86 16.24 -2.72 9.33
CA ILE A 86 15.61 -2.46 10.64
C ILE A 86 14.60 -3.57 10.95
N ASP A 87 14.69 -4.16 12.14
CA ASP A 87 13.72 -5.13 12.65
C ASP A 87 12.52 -4.41 13.25
N ILE A 88 11.32 -4.72 12.74
CA ILE A 88 10.03 -4.26 13.27
C ILE A 88 9.39 -5.41 14.04
N ASP A 89 9.82 -5.49 15.28
CA ASP A 89 9.58 -6.60 16.19
C ASP A 89 8.25 -6.47 16.95
N ASP A 90 7.90 -5.24 17.32
CA ASP A 90 6.68 -4.83 18.00
C ASP A 90 6.27 -3.43 17.49
N VAL A 91 5.13 -3.35 16.80
CA VAL A 91 4.61 -2.07 16.30
C VAL A 91 4.30 -1.10 17.44
N GLY A 92 3.91 -1.60 18.62
CA GLY A 92 3.63 -0.79 19.80
C GLY A 92 4.87 -0.25 20.52
N ALA A 93 6.08 -0.60 20.04
CA ALA A 93 7.34 0.01 20.46
C ALA A 93 7.77 1.17 19.56
N LEU A 94 7.15 1.34 18.39
CA LEU A 94 7.49 2.41 17.45
C LEU A 94 6.96 3.75 17.95
N ASN A 95 7.71 4.81 17.67
CA ASN A 95 7.27 6.19 17.86
C ASN A 95 6.33 6.61 16.72
N LEU A 96 5.17 5.97 16.63
CA LEU A 96 4.08 6.34 15.73
C LEU A 96 2.90 6.84 16.57
N PRO A 97 2.05 7.74 16.04
CA PRO A 97 0.87 8.19 16.78
C PRO A 97 -0.09 7.04 17.11
N ASP A 98 -0.73 7.13 18.27
CA ASP A 98 -1.90 6.29 18.57
C ASP A 98 -3.09 6.73 17.70
N PHE A 99 -3.30 5.98 16.62
CA PHE A 99 -4.36 6.26 15.66
C PHE A 99 -5.75 5.90 16.20
N ALA A 100 -6.72 6.78 15.98
CA ALA A 100 -8.13 6.59 16.29
C ALA A 100 -8.72 5.42 15.47
N THR A 101 -8.29 5.25 14.22
CA THR A 101 -8.65 4.10 13.38
C THR A 101 -8.21 2.78 14.02
N ASP A 102 -6.98 2.68 14.52
CA ASP A 102 -6.51 1.49 15.25
C ASP A 102 -7.30 1.26 16.54
N ALA A 103 -7.62 2.31 17.28
CA ALA A 103 -8.44 2.23 18.48
C ALA A 103 -9.87 1.74 18.19
N LEU A 104 -10.48 2.21 17.10
CA LEU A 104 -11.81 1.82 16.66
C LEU A 104 -11.87 0.35 16.23
N LEU A 105 -10.84 -0.13 15.52
CA LEU A 105 -10.76 -1.52 15.08
C LEU A 105 -10.39 -2.48 16.22
N ARG A 106 -9.79 -1.97 17.30
CA ARG A 106 -9.37 -2.78 18.45
C ARG A 106 -10.57 -3.54 19.03
N ASN A 107 -10.38 -4.83 19.29
CA ASN A 107 -11.41 -5.75 19.80
C ASN A 107 -12.61 -5.97 18.88
N THR A 108 -12.53 -5.53 17.62
CA THR A 108 -13.51 -5.89 16.59
C THR A 108 -12.97 -7.03 15.73
N PRO A 109 -13.82 -7.69 14.93
CA PRO A 109 -13.36 -8.65 13.93
C PRO A 109 -12.46 -8.04 12.84
N PHE A 110 -12.48 -6.71 12.70
CA PHE A 110 -11.79 -5.96 11.65
C PHE A 110 -10.33 -5.62 11.97
N VAL A 111 -9.86 -5.93 13.19
CA VAL A 111 -8.46 -5.75 13.56
C VAL A 111 -7.53 -6.47 12.60
N ARG A 112 -6.46 -5.79 12.17
CA ARG A 112 -5.36 -6.36 11.37
C ARG A 112 -4.10 -6.44 12.22
N PHE A 113 -3.42 -7.58 12.08
CA PHE A 113 -2.15 -7.87 12.79
C PHE A 113 -0.92 -7.77 11.88
N THR A 114 -1.08 -7.25 10.67
CA THR A 114 0.03 -6.99 9.75
C THR A 114 0.74 -5.70 10.13
N ASP A 115 2.05 -5.63 9.89
CA ASP A 115 2.87 -4.44 10.19
C ASP A 115 3.20 -3.58 8.96
N LEU A 116 2.57 -3.86 7.80
CA LEU A 116 2.85 -3.19 6.54
C LEU A 116 2.65 -1.66 6.63
N SER A 117 1.50 -1.23 7.13
CA SER A 117 1.18 0.19 7.32
C SER A 117 2.18 0.88 8.25
N ALA A 118 2.53 0.24 9.37
CA ALA A 118 3.51 0.76 10.32
C ALA A 118 4.90 0.91 9.67
N LYS A 119 5.35 -0.06 8.88
CA LYS A 119 6.61 0.01 8.13
C LYS A 119 6.62 1.15 7.11
N ARG A 120 5.54 1.33 6.34
CA ARG A 120 5.47 2.43 5.38
C ARG A 120 5.48 3.79 6.08
N ASN A 121 4.73 3.95 7.17
CA ASN A 121 4.76 5.17 8.00
C ASN A 121 6.13 5.41 8.62
N LEU A 122 6.84 4.37 9.04
CA LEU A 122 8.22 4.47 9.52
C LEU A 122 9.15 4.99 8.41
N GLY A 123 8.96 4.53 7.17
CA GLY A 123 9.68 5.04 6.00
C GLY A 123 9.47 6.54 5.78
N LEU A 124 8.24 7.03 5.95
CA LEU A 124 7.92 8.46 5.89
C LEU A 124 8.58 9.25 7.03
N ALA A 125 8.53 8.75 8.26
CA ALA A 125 9.16 9.37 9.42
C ALA A 125 10.69 9.44 9.26
N LEU A 126 11.31 8.36 8.78
CA LEU A 126 12.74 8.32 8.48
C LEU A 126 13.09 9.34 7.38
N ALA A 127 12.33 9.38 6.30
CA ALA A 127 12.55 10.35 5.22
C ALA A 127 12.49 11.79 5.73
N ARG A 128 11.54 12.09 6.62
CA ARG A 128 11.40 13.39 7.26
C ARG A 128 12.60 13.78 8.12
N MET A 129 13.20 12.83 8.84
CA MET A 129 14.38 13.07 9.68
C MET A 129 15.68 13.20 8.89
N MET A 130 15.79 12.44 7.79
CA MET A 130 16.95 12.45 6.89
C MET A 130 16.87 13.50 5.78
N ASP A 131 15.80 14.31 5.76
CA ASP A 131 15.50 15.30 4.71
C ASP A 131 15.43 14.71 3.29
N TRP A 132 14.94 13.47 3.19
CA TRP A 132 14.72 12.79 1.92
C TRP A 132 13.42 13.23 1.29
N GLN A 133 13.50 14.08 0.27
CA GLN A 133 12.32 14.66 -0.39
C GLN A 133 11.55 13.69 -1.30
N ARG A 134 12.24 12.64 -1.78
CA ARG A 134 11.74 11.71 -2.80
C ARG A 134 12.16 10.31 -2.43
N ILE A 135 11.23 9.51 -1.92
CA ILE A 135 11.47 8.10 -1.62
C ILE A 135 10.57 7.23 -2.47
N VAL A 136 10.95 5.97 -2.63
CA VAL A 136 10.16 4.97 -3.35
C VAL A 136 9.82 3.83 -2.42
N PHE A 137 8.53 3.59 -2.19
CA PHE A 137 8.07 2.33 -1.60
C PHE A 137 8.04 1.27 -2.69
N LEU A 138 8.64 0.11 -2.37
CA LEU A 138 8.67 -1.04 -3.26
C LEU A 138 8.45 -2.31 -2.44
N ASP A 139 7.42 -3.08 -2.78
CA ASP A 139 7.19 -4.37 -2.13
C ASP A 139 8.26 -5.39 -2.57
N ASP A 140 8.61 -6.33 -1.68
CA ASP A 140 9.73 -7.26 -1.89
C ASP A 140 9.49 -8.32 -3.01
N ASP A 141 8.28 -8.38 -3.55
CA ASP A 141 7.84 -9.26 -4.64
C ASP A 141 7.53 -8.51 -5.94
N ILE A 142 7.81 -7.21 -6.00
CA ILE A 142 7.70 -6.38 -7.19
C ILE A 142 9.05 -6.24 -7.90
N GLU A 143 9.02 -6.36 -9.23
CA GLU A 143 10.18 -6.19 -10.10
C GLU A 143 9.96 -5.03 -11.06
N VAL A 144 10.80 -4.01 -10.99
CA VAL A 144 10.80 -2.88 -11.93
C VAL A 144 11.50 -3.30 -13.23
N GLY A 145 10.91 -2.95 -14.37
CA GLY A 145 11.45 -3.30 -15.68
C GLY A 145 12.83 -2.70 -15.94
N ALA A 146 13.01 -1.42 -15.61
CA ALA A 146 14.30 -0.74 -15.71
C ALA A 146 14.50 0.37 -14.66
N PRO A 147 15.74 0.61 -14.19
CA PRO A 147 16.00 1.64 -13.17
C PRO A 147 15.55 3.06 -13.56
N HIS A 148 15.64 3.43 -14.84
CA HIS A 148 15.23 4.75 -15.32
C HIS A 148 13.73 5.01 -15.13
N GLU A 149 12.90 3.96 -15.02
CA GLU A 149 11.46 4.13 -14.73
C GLU A 149 11.24 4.68 -13.32
N VAL A 150 12.11 4.31 -12.37
CA VAL A 150 12.09 4.82 -11.00
C VAL A 150 12.57 6.26 -10.95
N SER A 151 13.64 6.58 -11.68
CA SER A 151 14.11 7.96 -11.82
C SER A 151 13.05 8.86 -12.47
N ARG A 152 12.33 8.36 -13.47
CA ARG A 152 11.21 9.07 -14.09
C ARG A 152 10.07 9.33 -13.10
N ALA A 153 9.70 8.32 -12.31
CA ALA A 153 8.69 8.50 -11.27
C ALA A 153 9.13 9.55 -10.24
N ALA A 154 10.40 9.55 -9.84
CA ALA A 154 10.95 10.56 -8.94
C ALA A 154 10.97 11.98 -9.54
N SER A 155 11.23 12.13 -10.84
CA SER A 155 11.18 13.43 -11.52
C SER A 155 9.77 14.03 -11.53
N LEU A 156 8.74 13.19 -11.71
CA LEU A 156 7.36 13.64 -11.71
C LEU A 156 6.89 14.17 -10.34
N LEU A 157 7.62 13.89 -9.26
CA LEU A 157 7.32 14.41 -7.93
C LEU A 157 7.56 15.93 -7.79
N ASP A 158 8.13 16.60 -8.79
CA ASP A 158 8.16 18.07 -8.82
C ASP A 158 6.74 18.64 -9.00
N ILE A 159 5.87 17.91 -9.71
CA ILE A 159 4.51 18.31 -10.12
C ILE A 159 3.45 17.56 -9.32
N TYR A 160 3.67 16.27 -9.07
CA TYR A 160 2.76 15.36 -8.40
C TYR A 160 3.20 15.09 -6.96
N ASP A 161 2.25 14.77 -6.08
CA ASP A 161 2.58 14.35 -4.71
C ASP A 161 2.99 12.87 -4.69
N VAL A 162 2.40 12.09 -5.59
CA VAL A 162 2.57 10.65 -5.65
C VAL A 162 2.62 10.19 -7.11
N VAL A 163 3.51 9.26 -7.39
CA VAL A 163 3.64 8.64 -8.71
C VAL A 163 3.66 7.13 -8.56
N GLY A 164 2.59 6.49 -9.05
CA GLY A 164 2.49 5.04 -9.13
C GLY A 164 3.19 4.49 -10.37
N MET A 165 3.54 3.20 -10.32
CA MET A 165 3.97 2.46 -11.51
C MET A 165 2.92 1.42 -11.92
N ARG A 166 2.73 1.23 -13.23
CA ARG A 166 1.71 0.29 -13.72
C ARG A 166 2.13 -1.13 -13.38
N ILE A 167 1.26 -1.91 -12.74
CA ILE A 167 1.52 -3.32 -12.47
C ILE A 167 1.12 -4.14 -13.69
N GLY A 168 2.13 -4.68 -14.38
CA GLY A 168 1.99 -5.62 -15.47
C GLY A 168 2.21 -7.07 -15.03
N GLY A 169 1.79 -8.01 -15.88
CA GLY A 169 1.92 -9.44 -15.60
C GLY A 169 0.81 -9.95 -14.68
N TYR A 170 1.16 -10.29 -13.43
CA TYR A 170 0.18 -10.79 -12.46
C TYR A 170 -0.58 -9.60 -11.84
N PRO A 171 -1.93 -9.58 -11.87
CA PRO A 171 -2.70 -8.47 -11.32
C PRO A 171 -2.54 -8.36 -9.80
N ASP A 172 -2.38 -7.14 -9.30
CA ASP A 172 -2.36 -6.84 -7.87
C ASP A 172 -3.75 -6.45 -7.39
N ASN A 173 -4.62 -7.45 -7.22
CA ASN A 173 -6.02 -7.25 -6.87
C ASN A 173 -6.36 -8.00 -5.57
N SER A 174 -7.48 -7.64 -4.94
CA SER A 174 -8.02 -8.42 -3.83
C SER A 174 -8.46 -9.82 -4.28
N VAL A 175 -8.64 -10.74 -3.33
CA VAL A 175 -9.05 -12.12 -3.65
C VAL A 175 -10.38 -12.17 -4.40
N VAL A 176 -11.34 -11.31 -4.02
CA VAL A 176 -12.64 -11.20 -4.70
C VAL A 176 -12.45 -10.74 -6.15
N CYS A 177 -11.62 -9.72 -6.37
CA CYS A 177 -11.34 -9.19 -7.70
C CYS A 177 -10.55 -10.18 -8.57
N HIS A 178 -9.67 -11.00 -7.99
CA HIS A 178 -9.06 -12.14 -8.69
C HIS A 178 -10.12 -13.14 -9.16
N ALA A 179 -11.01 -13.58 -8.28
CA ALA A 179 -12.09 -14.49 -8.66
C ALA A 179 -13.02 -13.88 -9.73
N TYR A 180 -13.27 -12.57 -9.66
CA TYR A 180 -14.05 -11.86 -10.67
C TYR A 180 -13.38 -11.95 -12.05
N ARG A 181 -12.06 -11.72 -12.14
CA ARG A 181 -11.27 -11.84 -13.38
C ARG A 181 -11.22 -13.28 -13.91
N GLU A 182 -10.93 -14.24 -13.03
CA GLU A 182 -10.86 -15.66 -13.37
C GLU A 182 -12.20 -16.21 -13.90
N THR A 183 -13.31 -15.58 -13.52
CA THR A 183 -14.66 -15.90 -14.02
C THR A 183 -15.12 -15.01 -15.19
N GLY A 184 -14.19 -14.32 -15.86
CA GLY A 184 -14.45 -13.56 -17.09
C GLY A 184 -14.84 -12.09 -16.90
N GLY A 185 -14.78 -11.57 -15.68
CA GLY A 185 -14.99 -10.15 -15.38
C GLY A 185 -13.85 -9.25 -15.84
N SER A 186 -14.15 -7.97 -16.11
CA SER A 186 -13.15 -6.95 -16.45
C SER A 186 -12.80 -6.11 -15.24
N GLN A 187 -11.55 -6.18 -14.78
CA GLN A 187 -11.06 -5.36 -13.66
C GLN A 187 -9.67 -4.82 -13.99
N ASP A 188 -9.52 -3.50 -14.10
CA ASP A 188 -8.21 -2.87 -14.16
C ASP A 188 -7.53 -2.88 -12.78
N SER A 189 -6.20 -2.83 -12.78
CA SER A 189 -5.44 -2.50 -11.58
C SER A 189 -5.36 -0.98 -11.45
N PHE A 190 -5.59 -0.47 -10.25
CA PHE A 190 -5.33 0.94 -9.92
C PHE A 190 -3.88 1.10 -9.41
N VAL A 191 -3.48 2.32 -9.03
CA VAL A 191 -2.19 2.55 -8.37
C VAL A 191 -2.17 1.83 -7.03
N GLY A 192 -1.24 0.89 -6.89
CA GLY A 192 -0.97 0.19 -5.64
C GLY A 192 0.35 0.63 -4.98
N GLY A 193 0.46 0.41 -3.68
CA GLY A 193 1.62 0.70 -2.84
C GLY A 193 2.81 -0.21 -3.12
N GLY A 194 2.64 -1.23 -3.97
CA GLY A 194 3.70 -2.15 -4.37
C GLY A 194 4.84 -1.50 -5.12
N ALA A 195 4.59 -0.39 -5.83
CA ALA A 195 5.62 0.48 -6.41
C ALA A 195 5.12 1.92 -6.47
N LEU A 196 5.52 2.72 -5.47
CA LEU A 196 4.98 4.06 -5.25
C LEU A 196 6.11 5.04 -4.91
N ALA A 197 6.35 6.02 -5.80
CA ALA A 197 7.21 7.16 -5.50
C ALA A 197 6.41 8.24 -4.79
N VAL A 198 6.96 8.82 -3.72
CA VAL A 198 6.26 9.82 -2.90
C VAL A 198 7.13 11.04 -2.64
N GLU A 199 6.50 12.21 -2.73
CA GLU A 199 7.04 13.48 -2.27
C GLU A 199 6.75 13.60 -0.77
N THR A 200 7.75 13.95 0.03
CA THR A 200 7.67 13.84 1.49
C THR A 200 7.63 15.18 2.22
N THR A 201 7.67 16.32 1.51
CA THR A 201 7.85 17.65 2.12
C THR A 201 6.65 18.58 2.05
N ARG A 202 5.74 18.42 1.09
CA ARG A 202 4.64 19.38 0.83
C ARG A 202 3.29 18.94 1.39
N ASN A 203 2.94 17.65 1.30
CA ASN A 203 1.61 17.14 1.63
C ASN A 203 1.67 15.86 2.47
N PHE A 204 1.57 16.01 3.80
CA PHE A 204 1.67 14.90 4.72
C PHE A 204 0.43 14.00 4.66
N SER A 205 0.68 12.71 4.49
CA SER A 205 -0.32 11.63 4.55
C SER A 205 0.31 10.39 5.15
N PHE A 206 -0.52 9.43 5.50
CA PHE A 206 -0.10 8.20 6.15
C PHE A 206 -0.86 7.00 5.62
N PHE A 207 -0.33 5.82 5.91
CA PHE A 207 -0.92 4.53 5.60
C PHE A 207 -1.67 4.04 6.85
N PRO A 208 -3.01 4.04 6.91
CA PRO A 208 -3.75 3.47 8.03
C PRO A 208 -3.62 1.95 8.08
N ASN A 209 -3.89 1.31 9.23
CA ASN A 209 -3.79 -0.15 9.37
C ASN A 209 -5.05 -0.89 8.87
N VAL A 210 -5.31 -0.78 7.57
CA VAL A 210 -6.41 -1.44 6.85
C VAL A 210 -5.88 -1.99 5.54
N TYR A 211 -6.54 -2.98 4.91
CA TYR A 211 -6.15 -3.37 3.56
C TYR A 211 -6.46 -2.24 2.55
N ASN A 212 -5.68 -2.13 1.48
CA ASN A 212 -5.65 -0.97 0.59
C ASN A 212 -5.28 0.34 1.33
N GLU A 213 -4.37 0.28 2.30
CA GLU A 213 -3.87 1.45 3.03
C GLU A 213 -3.23 2.52 2.14
N ASP A 214 -2.73 2.09 0.99
CA ASP A 214 -2.22 2.91 -0.10
C ASP A 214 -3.30 3.77 -0.74
N TRP A 215 -4.51 3.27 -0.97
CA TRP A 215 -5.61 4.06 -1.50
C TRP A 215 -5.98 5.21 -0.56
N PHE A 216 -5.96 4.95 0.75
CA PHE A 216 -6.11 6.02 1.75
C PHE A 216 -4.97 7.02 1.72
N TYR A 217 -3.73 6.54 1.55
CA TYR A 217 -2.59 7.43 1.38
C TYR A 217 -2.79 8.39 0.19
N LEU A 218 -3.44 7.96 -0.89
CA LEU A 218 -3.73 8.75 -2.09
C LEU A 218 -4.87 9.76 -1.93
N LEU A 219 -5.72 9.65 -0.91
CA LEU A 219 -6.83 10.57 -0.70
C LEU A 219 -6.34 11.96 -0.29
N GLY A 220 -6.96 12.99 -0.88
CA GLY A 220 -6.95 14.36 -0.40
C GLY A 220 -8.31 14.72 0.23
N ASP A 221 -8.51 16.00 0.55
CA ASP A 221 -9.68 16.45 1.32
C ASP A 221 -11.01 16.30 0.57
N LYS A 222 -10.99 16.50 -0.75
CA LYS A 222 -12.18 16.44 -1.62
C LYS A 222 -12.02 15.56 -2.85
N THR A 223 -10.79 15.33 -3.28
CA THR A 223 -10.41 14.53 -4.45
C THR A 223 -9.24 13.64 -4.09
N VAL A 224 -8.82 12.77 -5.00
CA VAL A 224 -7.46 12.22 -4.94
C VAL A 224 -6.45 13.36 -4.97
N ARG A 225 -5.33 13.18 -4.28
CA ARG A 225 -4.19 14.11 -4.39
C ARG A 225 -3.62 14.10 -5.81
N PRO A 226 -2.82 15.10 -6.21
CA PRO A 226 -2.05 15.06 -7.45
C PRO A 226 -1.30 13.73 -7.61
N LEU A 227 -1.83 12.88 -8.49
CA LEU A 227 -1.39 11.52 -8.72
C LEU A 227 -1.13 11.29 -10.21
N ALA A 228 0.09 10.83 -10.53
CA ALA A 228 0.45 10.37 -11.86
C ALA A 228 0.81 8.89 -11.86
N VAL A 229 0.80 8.31 -13.05
CA VAL A 229 1.27 6.94 -13.28
C VAL A 229 2.27 6.92 -14.43
N THR A 230 3.39 6.22 -14.21
CA THR A 230 4.41 6.04 -15.25
C THR A 230 5.14 4.71 -15.10
N GLY A 231 5.72 4.22 -16.19
CA GLY A 231 6.50 2.98 -16.20
C GLY A 231 5.71 1.72 -15.90
N MET A 232 6.44 0.60 -15.88
CA MET A 232 5.89 -0.74 -15.70
C MET A 232 6.69 -1.51 -14.65
N VAL A 233 5.98 -2.09 -13.70
CA VAL A 233 6.51 -3.08 -12.76
C VAL A 233 5.82 -4.41 -12.98
N ARG A 234 6.41 -5.48 -12.48
CA ARG A 234 5.86 -6.83 -12.56
C ARG A 234 5.71 -7.40 -11.16
N GLN A 235 4.50 -7.79 -10.82
CA GLN A 235 4.27 -8.58 -9.61
C GLN A 235 4.63 -10.04 -9.87
N ARG A 236 5.34 -10.65 -8.91
CA ARG A 236 5.58 -12.09 -8.95
C ARG A 236 4.27 -12.86 -8.78
N PRO A 237 4.03 -13.93 -9.57
CA PRO A 237 2.85 -14.75 -9.40
C PRO A 237 2.74 -15.33 -7.99
N TYR A 238 1.53 -15.34 -7.46
CA TYR A 238 1.16 -16.00 -6.22
C TYR A 238 -0.22 -16.66 -6.40
N ASP A 239 -0.59 -17.55 -5.49
CA ASP A 239 -1.95 -18.11 -5.46
C ASP A 239 -2.85 -17.22 -4.59
N PRO A 240 -3.84 -16.50 -5.16
CA PRO A 240 -4.71 -15.61 -4.41
C PRO A 240 -5.72 -16.38 -3.54
N PHE A 241 -5.91 -17.67 -3.80
CA PHE A 241 -6.87 -18.53 -3.10
C PHE A 241 -6.19 -19.46 -2.09
N ASP A 242 -4.88 -19.31 -1.86
CA ASP A 242 -4.09 -20.19 -0.98
C ASP A 242 -4.66 -20.28 0.44
N ARG A 243 -5.28 -19.19 0.90
CA ARG A 243 -5.81 -19.03 2.26
C ARG A 243 -7.10 -18.21 2.25
N PRO A 244 -8.27 -18.83 2.49
CA PRO A 244 -9.55 -18.11 2.60
C PRO A 244 -9.56 -16.97 3.63
N ILE A 245 -8.73 -17.06 4.67
CA ILE A 245 -8.59 -15.99 5.65
C ILE A 245 -8.09 -14.67 5.02
N ARG A 246 -7.31 -14.73 3.92
CA ARG A 246 -6.86 -13.55 3.20
C ARG A 246 -8.04 -12.73 2.68
N ALA A 247 -9.01 -13.38 2.03
CA ALA A 247 -10.21 -12.71 1.54
C ALA A 247 -11.02 -12.08 2.67
N ARG A 248 -11.12 -12.77 3.82
CA ARG A 248 -11.76 -12.24 5.03
C ARG A 248 -11.06 -10.98 5.57
N ASP A 249 -9.74 -10.96 5.58
CA ASP A 249 -8.95 -9.86 6.14
C ASP A 249 -8.84 -8.66 5.19
N GLN A 250 -9.02 -8.88 3.88
CA GLN A 250 -9.05 -7.83 2.86
C GLN A 250 -10.40 -7.11 2.80
N GLU A 251 -11.52 -7.82 3.01
CA GLU A 251 -12.85 -7.32 2.66
C GLU A 251 -13.24 -5.99 3.32
N PHE A 252 -12.86 -5.74 4.58
CA PHE A 252 -13.17 -4.46 5.22
C PHE A 252 -12.44 -3.28 4.55
N GLY A 253 -11.17 -3.49 4.15
CA GLY A 253 -10.41 -2.48 3.42
C GLY A 253 -10.90 -2.28 1.99
N ASP A 254 -11.27 -3.36 1.30
CA ASP A 254 -11.93 -3.30 0.00
C ASP A 254 -13.21 -2.47 0.07
N VAL A 255 -14.08 -2.75 1.04
CA VAL A 255 -15.34 -2.01 1.22
C VAL A 255 -15.08 -0.51 1.38
N LEU A 256 -14.15 -0.13 2.27
CA LEU A 256 -13.90 1.28 2.51
C LEU A 256 -13.24 1.97 1.32
N ALA A 257 -12.22 1.34 0.72
CA ALA A 257 -11.47 1.90 -0.40
C ALA A 257 -12.36 2.06 -1.63
N GLU A 258 -13.01 0.98 -2.08
CA GLU A 258 -13.93 1.00 -3.22
C GLU A 258 -15.13 1.90 -2.96
N GLY A 259 -15.66 1.92 -1.72
CA GLY A 259 -16.79 2.77 -1.35
C GLY A 259 -16.47 4.27 -1.43
N VAL A 260 -15.25 4.68 -1.06
CA VAL A 260 -14.80 6.07 -1.23
C VAL A 260 -14.50 6.38 -2.70
N TYR A 261 -13.87 5.46 -3.42
CA TYR A 261 -13.51 5.67 -4.82
C TYR A 261 -14.72 5.67 -5.75
N TRP A 262 -15.78 4.94 -5.41
CA TRP A 262 -17.09 5.07 -6.05
C TRP A 262 -17.62 6.51 -6.00
N LEU A 263 -17.51 7.18 -4.84
CA LEU A 263 -17.90 8.58 -4.71
C LEU A 263 -17.00 9.49 -5.54
N LEU A 264 -15.69 9.22 -5.59
CA LEU A 264 -14.76 10.00 -6.42
C LEU A 264 -15.12 9.91 -7.90
N ASP A 265 -15.54 8.74 -8.37
CA ASP A 265 -16.00 8.53 -9.75
C ASP A 265 -17.29 9.32 -10.05
N GLU A 266 -18.21 9.39 -9.08
CA GLU A 266 -19.48 10.13 -9.19
C GLU A 266 -19.31 11.65 -9.08
N ARG A 267 -18.16 12.13 -8.57
CA ARG A 267 -17.79 13.55 -8.42
C ARG A 267 -18.85 14.40 -7.69
N PRO A 268 -19.17 14.10 -6.43
CA PRO A 268 -20.14 14.87 -5.65
C PRO A 268 -19.69 16.33 -5.49
N GLU A 269 -20.64 17.26 -5.59
CA GLU A 269 -20.38 18.71 -5.57
C GLU A 269 -19.59 19.18 -4.34
N HIS A 270 -19.81 18.53 -3.20
CA HIS A 270 -19.22 18.90 -1.91
C HIS A 270 -17.96 18.09 -1.54
N GLY A 271 -17.51 17.18 -2.41
CA GLY A 271 -16.40 16.26 -2.17
C GLY A 271 -16.81 14.93 -1.55
N TRP A 272 -15.94 13.92 -1.68
CA TRP A 272 -16.24 12.53 -1.26
C TRP A 272 -16.49 12.40 0.25
N SER A 273 -15.79 13.18 1.07
CA SER A 273 -15.85 13.06 2.54
C SER A 273 -17.21 13.44 3.11
N VAL A 274 -17.89 14.42 2.52
CA VAL A 274 -19.26 14.80 2.88
C VAL A 274 -20.28 13.80 2.34
N ALA A 275 -20.03 13.23 1.16
CA ALA A 275 -20.93 12.29 0.51
C ALA A 275 -20.85 10.86 1.08
N ALA A 276 -19.79 10.52 1.82
CA ALA A 276 -19.58 9.22 2.47
C ALA A 276 -20.42 9.05 3.74
N ASP A 277 -21.70 9.43 3.66
CA ASP A 277 -22.66 9.34 4.75
C ASP A 277 -23.21 7.91 4.92
N ARG A 278 -24.01 7.72 5.97
CA ARG A 278 -24.65 6.43 6.25
C ARG A 278 -25.46 5.90 5.06
N GLY A 279 -26.20 6.76 4.36
CA GLY A 279 -27.05 6.36 3.25
C GLY A 279 -26.24 5.87 2.06
N HIS A 280 -25.08 6.47 1.78
CA HIS A 280 -24.10 5.95 0.83
C HIS A 280 -23.65 4.54 1.21
N TRP A 281 -23.20 4.34 2.44
CA TRP A 281 -22.70 3.04 2.90
C TRP A 281 -23.76 1.95 2.88
N GLU A 282 -25.02 2.24 3.23
CA GLU A 282 -26.14 1.29 3.09
C GLU A 282 -26.29 0.80 1.65
N ARG A 283 -26.27 1.71 0.67
CA ARG A 283 -26.36 1.37 -0.76
C ARG A 283 -25.12 0.64 -1.25
N PHE A 284 -23.94 1.09 -0.85
CA PHE A 284 -22.68 0.51 -1.30
C PHE A 284 -22.48 -0.91 -0.76
N LEU A 285 -22.78 -1.16 0.52
CA LEU A 285 -22.70 -2.49 1.12
C LEU A 285 -23.67 -3.49 0.45
N ALA A 286 -24.86 -3.04 0.05
CA ALA A 286 -25.79 -3.86 -0.73
C ALA A 286 -25.20 -4.22 -2.10
N ARG A 287 -24.69 -3.23 -2.85
CA ARG A 287 -24.02 -3.46 -4.14
C ARG A 287 -22.82 -4.40 -4.02
N ARG A 288 -21.97 -4.19 -3.01
CA ARG A 288 -20.81 -5.04 -2.76
C ARG A 288 -21.23 -6.49 -2.49
N ARG A 289 -22.31 -6.71 -1.74
CA ARG A 289 -22.86 -8.05 -1.50
C ARG A 289 -23.32 -8.70 -2.81
N ASP A 290 -24.13 -8.00 -3.58
CA ASP A 290 -24.65 -8.50 -4.86
C ASP A 290 -23.50 -8.84 -5.83
N PHE A 291 -22.46 -8.01 -5.84
CA PHE A 291 -21.23 -8.27 -6.60
C PHE A 291 -20.56 -9.58 -6.16
N VAL A 292 -20.21 -9.73 -4.88
CA VAL A 292 -19.49 -10.93 -4.39
C VAL A 292 -20.33 -12.21 -4.58
N GLU A 293 -21.64 -12.14 -4.34
CA GLU A 293 -22.56 -13.27 -4.60
C GLU A 293 -22.62 -13.62 -6.10
N GLY A 294 -22.62 -12.62 -6.96
CA GLY A 294 -22.51 -12.79 -8.41
C GLY A 294 -21.23 -13.51 -8.82
N VAL A 295 -20.07 -13.10 -8.27
CA VAL A 295 -18.79 -13.78 -8.51
C VAL A 295 -18.82 -15.22 -8.00
N LEU A 296 -19.34 -15.45 -6.80
CA LEU A 296 -19.45 -16.79 -6.21
C LEU A 296 -20.29 -17.73 -7.06
N ARG A 297 -21.42 -17.25 -7.59
CA ARG A 297 -22.24 -18.02 -8.53
C ARG A 297 -21.45 -18.40 -9.79
N ARG A 298 -20.73 -17.46 -10.40
CA ARG A 298 -19.89 -17.75 -11.59
C ARG A 298 -18.75 -18.72 -11.27
N VAL A 299 -18.14 -18.64 -10.09
CA VAL A 299 -17.12 -19.62 -9.65
C VAL A 299 -17.73 -21.02 -9.56
N ARG A 300 -18.93 -21.17 -8.98
CA ARG A 300 -19.61 -22.46 -8.87
C ARG A 300 -20.00 -23.05 -10.23
N GLU A 301 -20.45 -22.19 -11.14
CA GLU A 301 -20.85 -22.54 -12.51
C GLU A 301 -19.66 -22.76 -13.46
N SER A 302 -18.44 -22.41 -13.02
CA SER A 302 -17.24 -22.57 -13.85
C SER A 302 -16.94 -24.04 -14.16
N PRO A 303 -16.51 -24.38 -15.39
CA PRO A 303 -16.11 -25.73 -15.75
C PRO A 303 -14.95 -26.25 -14.89
N GLU A 304 -14.81 -27.57 -14.73
CA GLU A 304 -13.68 -28.17 -14.00
C GLU A 304 -12.32 -27.91 -14.65
N THR A 305 -12.30 -27.44 -15.90
CA THR A 305 -11.08 -27.17 -16.68
C THR A 305 -10.50 -25.77 -16.46
N VAL A 306 -11.04 -24.97 -15.54
CA VAL A 306 -10.48 -23.63 -15.23
C VAL A 306 -9.09 -23.74 -14.59
N PRO A 307 -8.20 -22.76 -14.82
CA PRO A 307 -6.81 -22.83 -14.35
C PRO A 307 -6.61 -22.56 -12.85
N PHE A 308 -7.69 -22.40 -12.07
CA PHE A 308 -7.64 -22.10 -10.65
C PHE A 308 -8.42 -23.14 -9.82
N ASP A 309 -8.07 -23.28 -8.54
CA ASP A 309 -8.79 -24.16 -7.63
C ASP A 309 -10.17 -23.55 -7.27
N ARG A 310 -11.21 -24.09 -7.91
CA ARG A 310 -12.60 -23.67 -7.70
C ARG A 310 -13.04 -23.77 -6.23
N LYS A 311 -12.63 -24.81 -5.50
CA LYS A 311 -13.04 -25.00 -4.10
C LYS A 311 -12.36 -23.96 -3.20
N ALA A 312 -11.09 -23.68 -3.45
CA ALA A 312 -10.35 -22.65 -2.73
C ALA A 312 -10.92 -21.25 -3.01
N ALA A 313 -11.25 -20.94 -4.27
CA ALA A 313 -11.91 -19.70 -4.65
C ALA A 313 -13.29 -19.55 -3.99
N GLU A 314 -14.12 -20.59 -4.00
CA GLU A 314 -15.42 -20.60 -3.32
C GLU A 314 -15.28 -20.35 -1.81
N ALA A 315 -14.37 -21.06 -1.14
CA ALA A 315 -14.12 -20.87 0.28
C ALA A 315 -13.67 -19.44 0.61
N SER A 316 -12.85 -18.84 -0.27
CA SER A 316 -12.38 -17.46 -0.12
C SER A 316 -13.52 -16.44 -0.28
N LEU A 317 -14.38 -16.60 -1.28
CA LEU A 317 -15.54 -15.73 -1.49
C LEU A 317 -16.56 -15.84 -0.35
N GLN A 318 -16.78 -17.04 0.18
CA GLN A 318 -17.60 -17.23 1.39
C GLN A 318 -16.99 -16.54 2.61
N ALA A 319 -15.67 -16.58 2.75
CA ALA A 319 -14.97 -15.91 3.84
C ALA A 319 -15.07 -14.38 3.74
N ALA A 320 -15.03 -13.82 2.52
CA ALA A 320 -15.31 -12.40 2.24
C ALA A 320 -16.76 -12.03 2.57
N LEU A 321 -17.75 -12.79 2.07
CA LEU A 321 -19.17 -12.57 2.39
C LEU A 321 -19.45 -12.62 3.90
N GLY A 322 -18.83 -13.57 4.61
CA GLY A 322 -18.94 -13.68 6.06
C GLY A 322 -18.30 -12.52 6.81
N ARG A 323 -17.32 -11.82 6.21
CA ARG A 323 -16.80 -10.55 6.75
C ARG A 323 -17.74 -9.41 6.43
N LEU A 324 -18.17 -9.31 5.17
CA LEU A 324 -19.05 -8.26 4.66
C LEU A 324 -20.36 -8.18 5.44
N SER A 325 -20.95 -9.32 5.83
CA SER A 325 -22.18 -9.37 6.63
C SER A 325 -22.08 -8.78 8.03
N ARG A 326 -20.86 -8.46 8.50
CA ARG A 326 -20.61 -7.85 9.81
C ARG A 326 -20.29 -6.36 9.72
N ILE A 327 -20.14 -5.82 8.51
CA ILE A 327 -19.81 -4.41 8.29
C ILE A 327 -21.11 -3.63 8.31
N GLU A 328 -21.24 -2.74 9.29
CA GLU A 328 -22.39 -1.84 9.42
C GLU A 328 -22.09 -0.47 8.78
N PRO A 329 -23.08 0.18 8.15
CA PRO A 329 -22.90 1.50 7.54
C PRO A 329 -22.31 2.55 8.49
N GLU A 330 -22.78 2.60 9.74
CA GLU A 330 -22.29 3.52 10.76
C GLU A 330 -20.82 3.27 11.12
N PHE A 331 -20.36 2.03 11.01
CA PHE A 331 -18.96 1.70 11.28
C PHE A 331 -18.04 2.24 10.18
N CYS A 332 -18.49 2.24 8.93
CA CYS A 332 -17.75 2.88 7.83
C CYS A 332 -17.66 4.40 8.02
N VAL A 333 -18.75 5.06 8.42
CA VAL A 333 -18.75 6.50 8.75
C VAL A 333 -17.77 6.79 9.89
N ALA A 334 -17.90 6.08 11.01
CA ALA A 334 -17.03 6.26 12.17
C ALA A 334 -15.56 6.01 11.84
N TYR A 335 -15.27 5.05 10.96
CA TYR A 335 -13.90 4.80 10.50
C TYR A 335 -13.33 5.98 9.70
N LEU A 336 -14.10 6.56 8.78
CA LEU A 336 -13.65 7.71 8.00
C LEU A 336 -13.46 8.96 8.85
N GLU A 337 -14.34 9.19 9.83
CA GLU A 337 -14.18 10.27 10.81
C GLU A 337 -12.89 10.08 11.62
N ALA A 338 -12.65 8.88 12.14
CA ALA A 338 -11.42 8.53 12.84
C ALA A 338 -10.17 8.72 11.95
N TRP A 339 -10.26 8.34 10.67
CA TRP A 339 -9.17 8.52 9.71
C TRP A 339 -8.87 10.00 9.45
N LEU A 340 -9.89 10.85 9.34
CA LEU A 340 -9.72 12.30 9.20
C LEU A 340 -9.04 12.91 10.43
N GLU A 341 -9.39 12.48 11.64
CA GLU A 341 -8.66 12.87 12.86
C GLU A 341 -7.20 12.44 12.82
N ASP A 342 -6.94 11.20 12.37
CA ASP A 342 -5.61 10.64 12.29
C ASP A 342 -4.71 11.37 11.29
N ARG A 343 -5.26 11.94 10.22
CA ARG A 343 -4.50 12.83 9.31
C ARG A 343 -3.93 14.04 10.05
N VAL A 344 -4.74 14.68 10.89
CA VAL A 344 -4.31 15.83 11.70
C VAL A 344 -3.25 15.40 12.72
N ARG A 345 -3.43 14.24 13.37
CA ARG A 345 -2.44 13.70 14.32
C ARG A 345 -1.12 13.40 13.62
N TRP A 346 -1.17 12.81 12.43
CA TRP A 346 -0.01 12.46 11.64
C TRP A 346 0.77 13.69 11.17
N GLU A 347 0.08 14.70 10.64
CA GLU A 347 0.70 15.96 10.23
C GLU A 347 1.42 16.64 11.39
N LYS A 348 0.78 16.69 12.57
CA LYS A 348 1.39 17.22 13.79
C LYS A 348 2.62 16.41 14.19
N HIS A 349 2.55 15.08 14.12
CA HIS A 349 3.66 14.20 14.45
C HIS A 349 4.86 14.42 13.52
N LEU A 350 4.68 14.34 12.19
CA LEU A 350 5.77 14.57 11.23
C LEU A 350 6.35 15.99 11.32
N SER A 351 5.51 16.99 11.60
CA SER A 351 5.96 18.37 11.79
C SER A 351 6.84 18.51 13.04
N GLY A 352 6.58 17.73 14.08
CA GLY A 352 7.35 17.70 15.33
C GLY A 352 8.66 16.91 15.26
N LEU A 353 8.86 16.06 14.24
CA LEU A 353 10.11 15.33 14.07
C LEU A 353 11.27 16.27 13.68
N PRO A 354 12.51 15.99 14.15
CA PRO A 354 13.68 16.73 13.70
C PRO A 354 13.84 16.61 12.17
N LYS A 355 14.54 17.56 11.55
CA LYS A 355 15.02 17.45 10.16
C LYS A 355 16.54 17.55 10.18
N HIS A 356 17.19 16.95 9.19
CA HIS A 356 18.65 16.94 9.03
C HIS A 356 19.40 16.33 10.23
N LEU A 357 18.93 15.17 10.72
CA LEU A 357 19.72 14.44 11.71
C LEU A 357 21.09 14.07 11.13
N PRO A 358 22.19 14.16 11.92
CA PRO A 358 23.54 14.01 11.40
C PRO A 358 23.90 12.56 11.08
N SER A 359 23.17 11.58 11.63
CA SER A 359 23.37 10.16 11.34
C SER A 359 22.07 9.35 11.33
N PHE A 360 22.12 8.18 10.68
CA PHE A 360 21.03 7.20 10.73
C PHE A 360 20.84 6.60 12.11
N ALA A 361 21.90 6.51 12.93
CA ALA A 361 21.79 6.04 14.30
C ALA A 361 20.85 6.94 15.11
N ASP A 362 21.03 8.26 15.00
CA ASP A 362 20.16 9.24 15.66
C ASP A 362 18.72 9.07 15.17
N ALA A 363 18.51 8.92 13.85
CA ALA A 363 17.18 8.73 13.29
C ALA A 363 16.50 7.47 13.84
N VAL A 364 17.21 6.34 13.95
CA VAL A 364 16.66 5.08 14.49
C VAL A 364 16.30 5.21 15.97
N GLU A 365 17.04 5.99 16.75
CA GLU A 365 16.67 6.27 18.15
C GLU A 365 15.33 7.00 18.25
N TYR A 366 15.07 7.97 17.36
CA TYR A 366 13.78 8.67 17.31
C TYR A 366 12.60 7.81 16.83
N LEU A 367 12.87 6.68 16.16
CA LEU A 367 11.84 5.73 15.73
C LEU A 367 11.27 4.89 16.88
N VAL A 368 11.87 4.95 18.07
CA VAL A 368 11.47 4.19 19.26
C VAL A 368 10.64 5.06 20.18
N GLY A 369 9.49 4.56 20.62
CA GLY A 369 8.65 5.25 21.60
C GLY A 369 9.36 5.42 22.95
N GLU A 370 9.01 6.46 23.69
CA GLU A 370 9.62 6.74 25.00
C GLU A 370 9.49 5.53 25.95
N GLY A 371 10.60 5.13 26.58
CA GLY A 371 10.66 4.00 27.50
C GLY A 371 10.54 2.61 26.84
N LYS A 372 10.54 2.52 25.51
CA LYS A 372 10.50 1.26 24.76
C LYS A 372 11.92 0.73 24.50
N PRO A 373 12.08 -0.60 24.33
CA PRO A 373 13.37 -1.17 23.94
C PRO A 373 13.77 -0.68 22.54
N GLY A 374 15.07 -0.46 22.35
CA GLY A 374 15.62 -0.02 21.06
C GLY A 374 15.38 -1.04 19.94
N LEU A 375 15.27 -0.55 18.70
CA LEU A 375 15.18 -1.40 17.53
C LEU A 375 16.52 -2.11 17.27
N ARG A 376 16.46 -3.34 16.77
CA ARG A 376 17.64 -3.99 16.20
C ARG A 376 17.78 -3.56 14.76
N TRP A 377 18.98 -3.17 14.35
CA TRP A 377 19.22 -2.66 13.01
C TRP A 377 20.67 -2.86 12.58
N LYS A 378 20.89 -2.73 11.28
CA LYS A 378 22.19 -2.74 10.62
C LYS A 378 22.27 -1.56 9.67
N HIS A 379 23.44 -0.94 9.59
CA HIS A 379 23.72 0.08 8.61
C HIS A 379 25.11 -0.14 8.04
N ARG A 380 25.17 -0.15 6.71
CA ARG A 380 26.39 -0.33 5.94
C ARG A 380 26.43 0.70 4.83
N VAL A 381 27.52 1.44 4.78
CA VAL A 381 27.86 2.34 3.67
C VAL A 381 28.90 1.60 2.81
N PRO A 382 28.77 1.55 1.47
CA PRO A 382 29.78 1.00 0.58
C PRO A 382 31.08 1.81 0.67
N ASP A 383 32.22 1.15 0.54
CA ASP A 383 33.56 1.79 0.62
C ASP A 383 33.82 2.87 -0.47
N ASN A 384 32.93 3.00 -1.45
CA ASN A 384 33.09 3.85 -2.63
C ASN A 384 32.10 5.04 -2.70
N LEU A 385 31.38 5.36 -1.61
CA LEU A 385 30.45 6.50 -1.52
C LEU A 385 31.04 7.68 -0.74
#